data_AF-A0A5K1G495-F1
#
_entry.id   AF-A0A5K1G495-F1
#
_cell.length_a   1.000
_cell.length_b   1.000
_cell.length_c   1.000
_cell.angle_alpha   90.00
_cell.angle_beta   90.00
_cell.angle_gamma   90.00
#
_symmetry.space_group_name_H-M   'P 1'
#
loop_
_entity.id
_entity.type
_entity.pdbx_description
1 polymer ?
#
loop_
_entity_poly.entity_id
_entity_poly.type
_entity_poly.pdbx_seq_one_letter_code
_entity_poly.pdbx_strand_id
1 'polypeptide(L)'
;PAVYEAFGLTVVEAMTCGLPTFATCYGGPAEIIEHGKSGFHVDPYHPDNAAELMANSFEKCKTNPGYWDEISAGGLRRIHERFLV
;
A
#
# COMPACT_ATOMS: atom_id res chain seq x y z
N PRO A 1 -9.32 0.27 -9.28
CA PRO A 1 -9.12 -0.41 -7.98
C PRO A 1 -10.16 -1.53 -7.85
N ALA A 2 -9.78 -2.71 -7.35
CA ALA A 2 -10.71 -3.84 -7.20
C ALA A 2 -11.76 -3.55 -6.12
N VAL A 3 -13.02 -3.93 -6.38
CA VAL A 3 -14.10 -3.85 -5.37
C VAL A 3 -13.86 -4.86 -4.24
N TYR A 4 -13.33 -6.03 -4.58
CA TYR A 4 -12.88 -7.07 -3.65
C TYR A 4 -11.71 -7.81 -4.29
N GLU A 5 -10.68 -8.16 -3.51
CA GLU A 5 -9.52 -8.91 -3.99
C GLU A 5 -9.24 -10.06 -3.01
N ALA A 6 -9.30 -11.30 -3.47
CA ALA A 6 -9.24 -12.45 -2.56
C ALA A 6 -7.89 -12.59 -1.84
N PHE A 7 -6.79 -12.36 -2.56
CA PHE A 7 -5.45 -12.35 -1.96
C PHE A 7 -4.65 -11.12 -2.39
N GLY A 8 -4.45 -10.94 -3.69
CA GLY A 8 -3.64 -9.84 -4.22
C GLY A 8 -2.15 -10.15 -4.31
N LEU A 9 -1.77 -11.17 -5.11
CA LEU A 9 -0.36 -11.47 -5.39
C LEU A 9 0.41 -10.27 -5.96
N THR A 10 -0.25 -9.46 -6.78
CA THR A 10 0.33 -8.22 -7.33
C THR A 10 0.69 -7.21 -6.24
N VAL A 11 -0.03 -7.20 -5.12
CA VAL A 11 0.29 -6.37 -3.93
C VAL A 11 1.57 -6.89 -3.28
N VAL A 12 1.70 -8.21 -3.11
CA VAL A 12 2.91 -8.84 -2.56
C VAL A 12 4.12 -8.59 -3.46
N GLU A 13 3.98 -8.77 -4.78
CA GLU A 13 5.05 -8.54 -5.76
C GLU A 13 5.52 -7.08 -5.75
N ALA A 14 4.58 -6.12 -5.80
CA ALA A 14 4.91 -4.70 -5.74
C ALA A 14 5.65 -4.34 -4.45
N MET A 15 5.15 -4.80 -3.29
CA MET A 15 5.80 -4.56 -2.00
C MET A 15 7.18 -5.24 -1.89
N THR A 16 7.36 -6.42 -2.50
CA THR A 16 8.65 -7.14 -2.56
C THR A 16 9.68 -6.37 -3.39
N CYS A 17 9.23 -5.68 -4.44
CA CYS A 17 10.07 -4.79 -5.25
C CYS A 17 10.33 -3.43 -4.58
N GLY A 18 9.82 -3.20 -3.36
CA GLY A 18 9.96 -1.94 -2.65
C GLY A 18 9.10 -0.82 -3.24
N LEU A 19 8.00 -1.14 -3.92
CA LEU A 19 7.03 -0.16 -4.42
C LEU A 19 5.93 0.09 -3.36
N PRO A 20 5.86 1.28 -2.74
CA PRO A 20 4.70 1.66 -1.93
C PRO A 20 3.39 1.48 -2.70
N THR A 21 2.49 0.72 -2.10
CA THR A 21 1.31 0.19 -2.79
C THR A 21 0.02 0.74 -2.16
N PHE A 22 -0.93 1.10 -3.03
CA PHE A 22 -2.29 1.48 -2.66
C PHE A 22 -3.22 0.35 -3.12
N ALA A 23 -3.86 -0.34 -2.19
CA ALA A 23 -4.71 -1.50 -2.51
C ALA A 23 -6.05 -1.45 -1.76
N THR A 24 -7.04 -2.18 -2.26
CA THR A 24 -8.38 -2.21 -1.68
C THR A 24 -8.38 -2.62 -0.21
N CYS A 25 -9.25 -2.02 0.62
CA CYS A 25 -9.50 -2.49 1.99
C CYS A 25 -10.38 -3.74 2.06
N TYR A 26 -10.79 -4.31 0.93
CA TYR A 26 -11.68 -5.47 0.87
C TYR A 26 -10.95 -6.73 0.39
N GLY A 27 -10.89 -7.73 1.26
CA GLY A 27 -10.28 -9.03 0.99
C GLY A 27 -8.81 -9.12 1.45
N GLY A 28 -8.00 -9.90 0.74
CA GLY A 28 -6.61 -10.20 1.11
C GLY A 28 -5.71 -8.98 1.33
N PRO A 29 -5.75 -7.92 0.49
CA PRO A 29 -4.90 -6.75 0.69
C PRO A 29 -5.16 -6.00 2.01
N ALA A 30 -6.34 -6.17 2.61
CA ALA A 30 -6.67 -5.65 3.93
C ALA A 30 -5.77 -6.24 5.03
N GLU A 31 -5.38 -7.52 4.90
CA GLU A 31 -4.45 -8.17 5.81
C GLU A 31 -2.98 -7.92 5.41
N ILE A 32 -2.69 -7.88 4.12
CA ILE A 32 -1.31 -7.74 3.63
C ILE A 32 -0.72 -6.39 4.05
N ILE A 33 -1.47 -5.31 3.82
CA ILE A 33 -1.02 -3.93 4.09
C ILE A 33 -1.38 -3.49 5.51
N GLU A 34 -0.41 -2.86 6.18
CA GLU A 34 -0.66 -2.05 7.37
C GLU A 34 -0.72 -0.57 6.95
N HIS A 35 -1.92 0.01 7.02
CA HIS A 35 -2.20 1.35 6.53
C HIS A 35 -1.24 2.40 7.12
N GLY A 36 -0.59 3.16 6.23
CA GLY A 36 0.35 4.23 6.59
C GLY A 36 1.72 3.75 7.07
N LYS A 37 1.97 2.43 7.11
CA LYS A 37 3.26 1.84 7.53
C LYS A 37 3.94 1.05 6.42
N SER A 38 3.22 0.12 5.80
CA SER A 38 3.75 -0.74 4.72
C SER A 38 3.06 -0.52 3.37
N GLY A 39 2.09 0.39 3.34
CA GLY A 39 1.30 0.75 2.17
C GLY A 39 0.03 1.49 2.61
N PHE A 40 -0.94 1.60 1.71
CA PHE A 40 -2.19 2.29 1.98
C PHE A 40 -3.40 1.49 1.53
N HIS A 41 -4.44 1.53 2.35
CA HIS A 41 -5.75 1.02 1.97
C HIS A 41 -6.56 2.10 1.24
N VAL A 42 -7.21 1.71 0.15
CA VAL A 42 -8.16 2.53 -0.59
C VAL A 42 -9.55 1.89 -0.52
N ASP A 43 -10.58 2.70 -0.33
CA ASP A 43 -11.96 2.24 -0.38
C ASP A 43 -12.49 2.39 -1.82
N PRO A 44 -12.77 1.29 -2.55
CA PRO A 44 -13.30 1.35 -3.91
C PRO A 44 -14.68 2.03 -4.02
N TYR A 45 -15.44 2.15 -2.93
CA TYR A 45 -16.74 2.83 -2.91
C TYR A 45 -16.62 4.34 -2.66
N HIS A 46 -15.44 4.81 -2.26
CA HIS A 46 -15.15 6.23 -2.04
C HIS A 46 -13.95 6.68 -2.89
N PRO A 47 -14.09 6.74 -4.22
CA PRO A 47 -12.99 7.03 -5.15
C PRO A 47 -12.34 8.39 -4.91
N ASP A 48 -13.12 9.39 -4.47
CA ASP A 48 -12.59 10.72 -4.15
C ASP A 48 -11.62 10.68 -2.97
N ASN A 49 -11.93 9.90 -1.92
CA ASN A 49 -11.03 9.69 -0.78
C ASN A 49 -9.76 8.96 -1.20
N ALA A 50 -9.86 7.99 -2.12
CA ALA A 50 -8.71 7.29 -2.65
C ALA A 50 -7.80 8.21 -3.48
N ALA A 51 -8.38 9.09 -4.30
CA ALA A 51 -7.66 10.09 -5.08
C ALA A 51 -6.96 11.11 -4.16
N GLU A 52 -7.67 11.60 -3.15
CA GLU A 52 -7.11 12.53 -2.15
C GLU A 52 -5.95 11.88 -1.37
N LEU A 53 -6.10 10.62 -0.96
CA LEU A 53 -5.05 9.87 -0.28
C LEU A 53 -3.79 9.75 -1.14
N MET A 54 -3.94 9.39 -2.43
CA MET A 54 -2.80 9.30 -3.35
C MET A 54 -2.14 10.67 -3.55
N ALA A 55 -2.93 11.72 -3.78
CA ALA A 55 -2.41 13.08 -3.94
C ALA A 55 -1.63 13.55 -2.70
N ASN A 56 -2.20 13.36 -1.51
CA ASN A 56 -1.56 13.72 -0.24
C ASN A 56 -0.27 12.93 -0.01
N SER A 57 -0.24 11.64 -0.37
CA SER A 57 0.98 10.83 -0.28
C SER A 57 2.08 11.34 -1.21
N PHE A 58 1.75 11.75 -2.44
CA PHE A 58 2.74 12.34 -3.35
C PHE A 58 3.22 13.72 -2.89
N GLU A 59 2.34 14.56 -2.34
CA GLU A 59 2.75 15.84 -1.76
C GLU A 59 3.66 15.65 -0.53
N LYS A 60 3.41 14.63 0.29
CA LYS A 60 4.34 14.24 1.36
C LYS A 60 5.68 13.79 0.83
N CYS A 61 5.74 13.05 -0.27
CA CYS A 61 7.01 12.67 -0.90
C CYS A 61 7.80 13.89 -1.40
N LYS A 62 7.11 14.94 -1.88
CA LYS A 62 7.77 16.19 -2.31
C LYS A 62 8.34 16.99 -1.13
N THR A 63 7.61 17.04 -0.02
CA THR A 63 7.97 17.86 1.15
C THR A 63 8.86 17.13 2.16
N ASN A 64 8.83 15.80 2.17
CA ASN A 64 9.67 14.91 2.96
C ASN A 64 10.28 13.83 2.05
N PRO A 65 11.50 14.04 1.53
CA PRO A 65 12.15 13.10 0.61
C PRO A 65 12.29 11.68 1.16
N GLY A 66 12.40 11.50 2.49
CA GLY A 66 12.51 10.18 3.11
C GLY A 66 11.19 9.43 3.27
N TYR A 67 10.05 10.08 3.02
CA TYR A 67 8.73 9.48 3.20
C TYR A 67 8.50 8.29 2.26
N TRP A 68 8.95 8.39 1.02
CA TRP A 68 8.83 7.30 0.06
C TRP A 68 9.64 6.07 0.49
N ASP A 69 10.88 6.30 0.92
CA ASP A 69 11.78 5.25 1.42
C ASP A 69 11.24 4.60 2.70
N GLU A 70 10.60 5.37 3.58
CA GLU A 70 9.98 4.85 4.80
C GLU A 70 8.87 3.83 4.49
N ILE A 71 7.94 4.19 3.59
CA ILE A 71 6.85 3.29 3.20
C ILE A 71 7.40 2.10 2.39
N SER A 72 8.38 2.33 1.51
CA SER A 72 9.04 1.28 0.73
C SER A 72 9.69 0.24 1.66
N ALA A 73 10.49 0.70 2.62
CA ALA A 73 11.13 -0.15 3.61
C ALA A 73 10.10 -0.85 4.52
N GLY A 74 8.98 -0.20 4.83
CA GLY A 74 7.85 -0.81 5.53
C GLY A 74 7.21 -1.96 4.74
N GLY A 75 7.00 -1.77 3.44
CA GLY A 75 6.50 -2.81 2.53
C GLY A 75 7.43 -4.02 2.46
N LEU A 76 8.72 -3.78 2.27
CA LEU A 76 9.76 -4.82 2.24
C LEU A 76 9.78 -5.65 3.54
N ARG A 77 9.81 -4.98 4.71
CA ARG A 77 9.77 -5.66 6.01
C ARG A 77 8.50 -6.49 6.17
N ARG A 78 7.35 -5.93 5.83
CA ARG A 78 6.05 -6.61 5.95
C ARG A 78 6.00 -7.92 5.17
N ILE A 79 6.47 -7.90 3.93
CA ILE A 79 6.49 -9.11 3.10
C ILE A 79 7.48 -10.13 3.63
N HIS A 80 8.69 -9.70 4.02
CA HIS A 80 9.70 -10.59 4.58
C HIS A 80 9.26 -11.26 5.89
N GLU A 81 8.51 -10.57 6.74
CA GLU A 81 8.09 -11.11 8.05
C GLU A 81 6.89 -12.07 7.97
N ARG A 82 6.01 -11.93 6.97
CA ARG A 82 4.73 -12.66 6.95
C ARG A 82 4.43 -13.45 5.68
N PHE A 83 5.11 -13.18 4.57
CA PHE A 83 4.71 -13.67 3.24
C PHE A 83 5.85 -14.25 2.40
N LEU A 84 7.09 -14.23 2.89
CA LEU A 84 8.22 -15.00 2.36
C LEU A 84 8.53 -16.13 3.36
N VAL A 85 8.67 -17.36 2.83
CA VAL A 85 9.11 -18.56 3.57
C VAL A 85 10.53 -18.90 3.13
#